data_AF-A0A1G3PFW4-F1
#
_entry.id   AF-A0A1G3PFW4-F1
#
_cell.length_a   1.000
_cell.length_b   1.000
_cell.length_c   1.000
_cell.angle_alpha   90.00
_cell.angle_beta   90.00
_cell.angle_gamma   90.00
#
_symmetry.space_group_name_H-M   'P 1'
#
loop_
_entity.id
_entity.type
_entity.pdbx_description
1 polymer ?
#
loop_
_entity_poly.entity_id
_entity_poly.type
_entity_poly.pdbx_seq_one_letter_code
_entity_poly.pdbx_strand_id
1 'polypeptide(L)' 'MKLGEYLIQEGMITEEQLNEALAKQEAGEQKKLGVVLLEMGFLNEKELIAAIKTINKSE' A
#
# COMPACT_ATOMS: atom_id res chain seq x y z
N MET A 1 -11.18 -2.74 -6.61
CA MET A 1 -9.92 -3.41 -6.18
C MET A 1 -9.28 -2.55 -5.11
N LYS A 2 -8.84 -3.11 -3.97
CA LYS A 2 -8.14 -2.31 -2.94
C LYS A 2 -6.67 -2.12 -3.30
N LEU A 3 -6.04 -1.09 -2.72
CA LEU A 3 -4.61 -0.82 -2.90
C LEU A 3 -3.72 -2.00 -2.50
N GLY A 4 -3.93 -2.59 -1.34
CA GLY A 4 -3.13 -3.74 -0.88
C GLY A 4 -3.20 -4.93 -1.82
N GLU A 5 -4.39 -5.26 -2.33
CA GLU A 5 -4.59 -6.38 -3.27
C GLU A 5 -3.86 -6.15 -4.59
N TYR A 6 -3.98 -4.94 -5.15
CA TYR A 6 -3.29 -4.57 -6.38
C TYR A 6 -1.77 -4.69 -6.23
N LEU A 7 -1.22 -4.18 -5.12
CA LEU A 7 0.22 -4.22 -4.88
C LEU A 7 0.77 -5.64 -4.73
N ILE A 8 -0.02 -6.56 -4.18
CA ILE A 8 0.32 -7.99 -4.12
C ILE A 8 0.27 -8.62 -5.52
N GLN A 9 -0.78 -8.33 -6.29
CA GLN A 9 -0.93 -8.87 -7.65
C GLN A 9 0.20 -8.43 -8.58
N GLU A 10 0.67 -7.19 -8.45
CA GLU A 10 1.79 -6.66 -9.22
C GLU A 10 3.16 -7.13 -8.70
N GLY A 11 3.20 -7.88 -7.58
CA GLY A 11 4.44 -8.34 -6.95
C GLY A 11 5.26 -7.23 -6.32
N MET A 12 4.67 -6.07 -6.03
CA MET A 12 5.34 -4.95 -5.39
C MET A 12 5.53 -5.18 -3.88
N ILE A 13 4.56 -5.84 -3.24
CA ILE A 13 4.62 -6.23 -1.84
C ILE A 13 4.13 -7.67 -1.67
N THR A 14 4.49 -8.29 -0.55
CA THR A 14 3.97 -9.60 -0.12
C THR A 14 2.76 -9.44 0.82
N GLU A 15 1.98 -10.51 1.00
CA GLU A 15 0.91 -10.55 2.00
C GLU A 15 1.43 -10.26 3.42
N GLU A 16 2.63 -10.74 3.77
CA GLU A 16 3.25 -10.48 5.07
C GLU A 16 3.54 -8.99 5.27
N GLN A 17 4.12 -8.33 4.26
CA GLN A 17 4.38 -6.88 4.29
C GLN A 17 3.09 -6.06 4.35
N LEU A 18 2.04 -6.49 3.64
CA LEU A 18 0.73 -5.86 3.72
C LEU A 18 0.14 -5.96 5.13
N ASN A 19 0.22 -7.13 5.76
CA ASN A 19 -0.26 -7.34 7.12
C ASN A 19 0.53 -6.51 8.14
N GLU A 20 1.85 -6.43 8.01
CA GLU A 20 2.67 -5.60 8.90
C GLU A 20 2.32 -4.10 8.77
N ALA A 21 2.07 -3.64 7.54
CA ALA A 21 1.65 -2.27 7.29
C ALA A 21 0.23 -1.99 7.81
N LEU A 22 -0.69 -2.95 7.69
CA LEU A 22 -2.03 -2.84 8.27
C LEU A 22 -1.99 -2.78 9.80
N ALA A 23 -1.18 -3.62 10.44
CA ALA A 23 -1.00 -3.60 11.89
C ALA A 23 -0.42 -2.26 12.38
N LYS A 24 0.57 -1.70 11.67
CA LYS A 24 1.11 -0.35 11.98
C LYS A 24 0.09 0.75 11.73
N GLN A 25 -0.73 0.62 10.69
CA GLN A 25 -1.81 1.56 10.40
C GLN A 25 -2.88 1.55 11.50
N GLU A 26 -3.25 0.39 12.03
CA GLU A 26 -4.21 0.30 13.15
C GLU A 26 -3.63 0.85 14.45
N ALA A 27 -2.32 0.71 14.66
CA ALA A 27 -1.63 1.23 15.84
C ALA A 27 -1.37 2.76 15.81
N GLY A 28 -1.39 3.38 14.62
CA GLY A 28 -1.12 4.81 14.43
C GLY A 28 -2.35 5.58 13.96
N GLU A 29 -2.67 6.70 14.62
CA GLU A 29 -3.81 7.55 14.24
C GLU A 29 -3.82 7.90 12.74
N GLN A 30 -4.85 7.41 12.03
CA GLN A 30 -5.32 7.87 10.71
C GLN A 30 -4.32 7.89 9.52
N LYS A 31 -3.18 7.21 9.61
CA LYS A 31 -2.29 7.12 8.42
C LYS A 31 -2.94 6.26 7.33
N LYS A 32 -2.76 6.64 6.06
CA LYS A 32 -3.18 5.80 4.93
C LYS A 32 -2.20 4.65 4.77
N LEU A 33 -2.70 3.46 4.43
CA LEU A 33 -1.89 2.26 4.15
C LEU A 33 -0.69 2.55 3.23
N GLY A 34 -0.91 3.31 2.15
CA GLY A 34 0.16 3.70 1.23
C GLY A 34 1.29 4.49 1.88
N VAL A 35 0.97 5.39 2.82
CA VAL A 35 1.97 6.15 3.57
C VAL A 35 2.76 5.24 4.51
N VAL A 36 2.07 4.30 5.16
CA VAL A 36 2.73 3.32 6.03
C VAL A 36 3.70 2.44 5.23
N LEU A 37 3.29 1.99 4.04
CA LEU A 37 4.15 1.21 3.14
C LEU A 37 5.39 1.99 2.66
N LEU A 38 5.25 3.31 2.43
CA LEU A 38 6.37 4.20 2.13
C LEU A 38 7.33 4.36 3.32
N GLU A 39 6.79 4.62 4.51
CA GLU A 39 7.59 4.79 5.73
C GLU A 39 8.33 3.51 6.11
N MET A 40 7.77 2.35 5.79
CA MET A 40 8.40 1.04 5.98
C MET A 40 9.44 0.71 4.91
N GLY A 41 9.51 1.49 3.83
CA GLY A 41 10.42 1.25 2.71
C GLY A 41 10.02 0.06 1.84
N PHE A 42 8.78 -0.42 1.94
CA PHE A 42 8.25 -1.49 1.09
C PHE A 42 7.81 -0.99 -0.28
N LEU A 43 7.51 0.30 -0.38
CA LEU A 43 7.22 0.99 -1.63
C LEU A 43 8.01 2.29 -1.69
N ASN A 44 8.23 2.78 -2.89
CA ASN A 44 8.67 4.16 -3.13
C ASN A 44 7.49 5.05 -3.58
N GLU A 45 7.67 6.38 -3.50
CA GLU A 45 6.60 7.33 -3.82
C GLU A 45 6.07 7.16 -5.24
N LYS A 46 6.94 6.80 -6.20
CA LYS A 46 6.54 6.61 -7.60
C LYS A 46 5.63 5.41 -7.77
N GLU A 47 5.96 4.28 -7.13
CA GLU A 47 5.14 3.06 -7.14
C GLU A 47 3.78 3.31 -6.49
N LEU A 48 3.77 4.00 -5.34
CA LEU A 48 2.52 4.32 -4.68
C LEU A 48 1.61 5.20 -5.55
N ILE A 49 2.16 6.27 -6.14
CA ILE A 49 1.40 7.17 -7.01
C ILE A 49 0.86 6.42 -8.23
N ALA A 50 1.68 5.56 -8.85
CA ALA A 50 1.26 4.74 -9.97
C ALA A 50 0.10 3.81 -9.58
N ALA A 51 0.22 3.10 -8.46
CA ALA A 51 -0.80 2.20 -7.95
C ALA A 51 -2.13 2.94 -7.66
N ILE A 52 -2.09 4.05 -6.92
CA ILE A 52 -3.27 4.87 -6.62
C ILE A 52 -3.94 5.35 -7.92
N LYS A 53 -3.15 5.79 -8.90
CA LYS A 53 -3.67 6.25 -10.20
C LYS A 53 -4.36 5.12 -10.98
N THR A 54 -3.84 3.91 -10.94
CA THR A 54 -4.44 2.73 -11.59
C THR A 54 -5.75 2.34 -10.93
N ILE A 55 -5.79 2.33 -9.59
CA ILE A 55 -6.98 1.96 -8.83
C ILE A 55 -8.11 2.96 -9.04
N ASN A 56 -7.81 4.27 -8.95
CA ASN A 56 -8.81 5.33 -9.16
C ASN A 56 -9.31 5.42 -10.61
N LYS A 57 -8.56 4.91 -11.58
CA LYS A 57 -9.00 4.84 -12.99
C LYS A 57 -9.92 3.66 -13.29
N SER A 58 -10.00 2.70 -12.36
CA SER A 58 -10.79 1.48 -12.52
C SER A 58 -12.19 1.59 -11.86
N GLU A 59 -12.55 2.78 -11.38
CA GLU A 59 -13.89 3.16 -10.89
C GLU A 59 -14.67 3.98 -11.92
#